data_AF-A0A5J4PUS4-F1
#
_entry.id   AF-A0A5J4PUS4-F1
#
_cell.length_a   1.000
_cell.length_b   1.000
_cell.length_c   1.000
_cell.angle_alpha   90.00
_cell.angle_beta   90.00
_cell.angle_gamma   90.00
#
_symmetry.space_group_name_H-M   'P 1'
#
loop_
_entity.id
_entity.type
_entity.pdbx_description
1 polymer ?
#
loop_
_entity_poly.entity_id
_entity_poly.type
_entity_poly.pdbx_seq_one_letter_code
_entity_poly.pdbx_strand_id
1 'polypeptide(L)'
;NDGKRITDKNERFRSTKVCMELTKKYGLYIASSKENVKRERLREPDKTKYEIYDAIKAIIPECRNWKELTAKLQKSGITTEFRYNGDTNKIQGIRFEKNSYAFNGSKIDRTCSYSKIDYQLQQNSREQGVSIRQSTQSHTSEHSIIETTGAALGSLFDIQPESSDYDADQVEYLRQQSLKKKKKRKGFRI
;
A
#
# COMPACT_ATOMS: atom_id res chain seq x y z
N ASN A 1 45.67 -18.54 12.57
CA ASN A 1 44.56 -17.58 12.56
C ASN A 1 44.43 -17.11 11.12
N ASP A 2 43.46 -17.64 10.36
CA ASP A 2 43.49 -17.65 8.89
C ASP A 2 43.19 -16.31 8.19
N GLY A 3 43.25 -15.17 8.89
CA GLY A 3 43.26 -13.82 8.30
C GLY A 3 42.11 -13.47 7.35
N LYS A 4 41.10 -14.33 7.20
CA LYS A 4 40.02 -14.17 6.21
C LYS A 4 39.11 -13.05 6.64
N ARG A 5 39.10 -11.97 5.85
CA ARG A 5 38.21 -10.82 6.02
C ARG A 5 36.75 -11.27 5.91
N ILE A 6 35.99 -11.06 6.98
CA ILE A 6 34.53 -11.24 6.96
C ILE A 6 33.94 -10.20 5.99
N THR A 7 33.08 -10.66 5.10
CA THR A 7 32.39 -9.78 4.15
C THR A 7 31.23 -9.07 4.85
N ASP A 8 31.19 -7.74 4.75
CA ASP A 8 30.14 -6.85 5.27
C ASP A 8 28.88 -6.79 4.39
N LYS A 9 28.93 -7.42 3.20
CA LYS A 9 27.81 -7.45 2.27
C LYS A 9 26.56 -8.04 2.91
N ASN A 10 25.48 -7.27 2.84
CA ASN A 10 24.15 -7.62 3.36
C ASN A 10 24.10 -7.86 4.88
N GLU A 11 25.08 -7.37 5.66
CA GLU A 11 25.13 -7.59 7.11
C GLU A 11 23.85 -7.13 7.82
N ARG A 12 23.28 -5.97 7.41
CA ARG A 12 21.98 -5.50 7.91
C ARG A 12 20.86 -6.50 7.70
N PHE A 13 20.81 -7.17 6.54
CA PHE A 13 19.76 -8.14 6.26
C PHE A 13 19.96 -9.44 7.04
N ARG A 14 21.22 -9.88 7.18
CA ARG A 14 21.57 -11.10 7.92
C ARG A 14 21.28 -10.92 9.42
N SER A 15 21.76 -9.83 10.02
CA SER A 15 21.50 -9.49 11.41
C SER A 15 20.00 -9.34 11.70
N THR A 16 19.26 -8.60 10.86
CA THR A 16 17.80 -8.48 11.02
C THR A 16 17.10 -9.84 10.99
N LYS A 17 17.53 -10.75 10.10
CA LYS A 17 16.95 -12.10 10.02
C LYS A 17 17.18 -12.89 11.30
N VAL A 18 18.42 -12.90 11.82
CA VAL A 18 18.76 -13.59 13.07
C VAL A 18 17.99 -13.01 14.26
N CYS A 19 17.89 -11.69 14.37
CA CYS A 19 17.10 -11.05 15.42
C CYS A 19 15.61 -11.41 15.33
N MET A 20 15.05 -11.47 14.12
CA MET A 20 13.66 -11.89 13.90
C MET A 20 13.44 -13.34 14.31
N GLU A 21 14.35 -14.25 13.96
CA GLU A 21 14.29 -15.66 14.36
C GLU A 21 14.36 -15.82 15.88
N LEU A 22 15.23 -15.08 16.56
CA LEU A 22 15.29 -15.07 18.03
C LEU A 22 14.00 -14.54 18.64
N THR A 23 13.45 -13.45 18.11
CA THR A 23 12.19 -12.86 18.57
C THR A 23 11.06 -13.89 18.50
N LYS A 24 10.96 -14.63 17.40
CA LYS A 24 10.00 -15.72 17.23
C LYS A 24 10.25 -16.89 18.19
N LYS A 25 11.51 -17.32 18.34
CA LYS A 25 11.91 -18.42 19.23
C LYS A 25 11.48 -18.19 20.68
N TYR A 26 11.57 -16.95 21.16
CA TYR A 26 11.22 -16.59 22.53
C TYR A 26 9.78 -16.08 22.67
N GLY A 27 8.94 -16.21 21.63
CA GLY A 27 7.53 -15.79 21.69
C GLY A 27 7.35 -14.29 21.93
N LEU A 28 8.33 -13.46 21.54
CA LEU A 28 8.25 -12.02 21.72
C LEU A 28 7.28 -11.42 20.71
N TYR A 29 6.55 -10.39 21.13
CA TYR A 29 5.55 -9.72 20.30
C TYR A 29 6.21 -8.97 19.12
N ILE A 30 5.76 -9.29 17.91
CA ILE A 30 6.15 -8.60 16.67
C ILE A 30 4.96 -7.73 16.25
N ALA A 31 5.15 -6.41 16.22
CA ALA A 31 4.14 -5.51 15.70
C ALA A 31 3.97 -5.73 14.19
N SER A 32 2.83 -6.29 13.77
CA SER A 32 2.52 -6.62 12.38
C SER A 32 2.27 -5.36 11.53
N SER A 33 1.61 -4.35 12.11
CA SER A 33 1.12 -3.20 11.35
C SER A 33 1.39 -1.87 12.04
N LYS A 34 1.42 -0.82 11.22
CA LYS A 34 1.50 0.57 11.65
C LYS A 34 0.25 1.03 12.44
N GLU A 35 -0.79 0.20 12.48
CA GLU A 35 -2.06 0.53 13.16
C GLU A 35 -1.97 0.30 14.67
N ASN A 36 -1.17 -0.67 15.12
CA ASN A 36 -1.05 -0.99 16.55
C ASN A 36 0.05 -0.17 17.24
N VAL A 37 -0.12 1.15 17.27
CA VAL A 37 0.80 2.09 17.93
C VAL A 37 0.05 2.92 18.96
N LYS A 38 0.58 2.99 20.18
CA LYS A 38 0.06 3.88 21.24
C LYS A 38 0.38 5.33 20.89
N ARG A 39 -0.50 5.97 20.11
CA ARG A 39 -0.30 7.34 19.57
C ARG A 39 -0.10 8.40 20.65
N GLU A 40 -0.74 8.22 21.79
CA GLU A 40 -0.61 9.06 22.99
C GLU A 40 0.82 9.14 23.55
N ARG A 41 1.62 8.08 23.33
CA ARG A 41 3.00 7.98 23.82
C ARG A 41 4.02 8.45 22.78
N LEU A 42 3.58 8.78 21.56
CA LEU A 42 4.47 9.30 20.52
C LEU A 42 4.88 10.72 20.86
N ARG A 43 6.18 10.99 20.70
CA ARG A 43 6.75 12.33 20.78
C ARG A 43 6.78 12.96 19.40
N GLU A 44 6.81 14.28 19.34
CA GLU A 44 7.11 14.99 18.09
C GLU A 44 8.56 14.67 17.68
N PRO A 45 8.85 14.48 16.38
CA PRO A 45 8.00 14.73 15.20
C PRO A 45 7.11 13.53 14.79
N ASP A 46 7.27 12.37 15.41
CA ASP A 46 6.56 11.14 15.02
C ASP A 46 5.05 11.23 15.29
N LYS A 47 4.61 11.90 16.36
CA LYS A 47 3.18 12.15 16.61
C LYS A 47 2.51 12.80 15.41
N THR A 48 3.06 13.92 14.93
CA THR A 48 2.57 14.67 13.76
C THR A 48 2.57 13.81 12.50
N LYS A 49 3.61 12.97 12.32
CA LYS A 49 3.71 12.04 11.20
C LYS A 49 2.56 11.02 11.17
N TYR A 50 2.15 10.52 12.33
CA TYR A 50 1.01 9.60 12.46
C TYR A 50 -0.33 10.31 12.27
N GLU A 51 -0.47 11.55 12.73
CA GLU A 51 -1.67 12.35 12.48
C GLU A 51 -1.87 12.63 10.97
N ILE A 52 -0.80 12.97 10.26
CA ILE A 52 -0.85 13.14 8.80
C ILE A 52 -1.25 11.83 8.12
N TYR A 53 -0.66 10.70 8.55
CA TYR A 53 -1.00 9.38 8.00
C TYR A 53 -2.49 9.06 8.13
N ASP A 54 -3.08 9.30 9.31
CA ASP A 54 -4.50 9.01 9.54
C ASP A 54 -5.41 9.89 8.72
N ALA A 55 -5.12 11.19 8.68
CA ALA A 55 -5.90 12.15 7.89
C ALA A 55 -5.90 11.74 6.41
N ILE A 56 -4.73 11.41 5.86
CA ILE A 56 -4.61 10.94 4.48
C ILE A 56 -5.40 9.63 4.27
N LYS A 57 -5.25 8.65 5.17
CA LYS A 57 -5.92 7.36 5.04
C LYS A 57 -7.45 7.48 5.09
N ALA A 58 -7.98 8.38 5.94
CA ALA A 58 -9.41 8.65 6.04
C ALA A 58 -9.96 9.39 4.81
N ILE A 59 -9.20 10.34 4.27
CA ILE A 59 -9.65 11.22 3.18
C ILE A 59 -9.57 10.54 1.80
N ILE A 60 -8.54 9.72 1.56
CA ILE A 60 -8.27 9.10 0.24
C ILE A 60 -9.50 8.40 -0.37
N PRO A 61 -10.24 7.52 0.36
CA PRO A 61 -11.38 6.79 -0.20
C PRO A 61 -12.50 7.71 -0.70
N GLU A 62 -12.66 8.89 -0.10
CA GLU A 62 -13.72 9.83 -0.43
C GLU A 62 -13.35 10.80 -1.56
N CYS A 63 -12.08 10.83 -1.96
CA CYS A 63 -11.57 11.77 -2.96
C CYS A 63 -11.40 11.12 -4.32
N ARG A 64 -11.64 11.90 -5.37
CA ARG A 64 -11.49 11.46 -6.76
C ARG A 64 -10.35 12.18 -7.46
N ASN A 65 -10.11 13.43 -7.06
CA ASN A 65 -9.14 14.32 -7.67
C ASN A 65 -8.13 14.85 -6.65
N TRP A 66 -6.93 15.17 -7.11
CA TRP A 66 -5.92 15.84 -6.29
C TRP A 66 -6.39 17.17 -5.71
N LYS A 67 -7.21 17.92 -6.46
CA LYS A 67 -7.80 19.19 -5.98
C LYS A 67 -8.71 18.98 -4.76
N GLU A 68 -9.57 17.96 -4.79
CA GLU A 68 -10.47 17.62 -3.68
C GLU A 68 -9.68 17.14 -2.46
N LEU A 69 -8.70 16.27 -2.69
CA LEU A 69 -7.83 15.73 -1.63
C LEU A 69 -7.04 16.86 -0.94
N THR A 70 -6.47 17.77 -1.73
CA THR A 70 -5.75 18.94 -1.20
C THR A 70 -6.68 19.84 -0.40
N ALA A 71 -7.88 20.12 -0.89
CA ALA A 71 -8.85 20.94 -0.18
C ALA A 71 -9.30 20.32 1.15
N LYS A 72 -9.53 19.00 1.21
CA LYS A 72 -9.88 18.30 2.45
C LYS A 72 -8.70 18.24 3.43
N LEU A 73 -7.47 18.03 2.95
CA LEU A 73 -6.27 18.05 3.79
C LEU A 73 -5.98 19.45 4.35
N GLN A 74 -6.21 20.50 3.56
CA GLN A 74 -6.10 21.88 4.05
C GLN A 74 -7.08 22.16 5.20
N LYS A 75 -8.31 21.64 5.12
CA LYS A 75 -9.29 21.74 6.23
C LYS A 75 -8.83 21.04 7.51
N SER A 76 -7.99 20.00 7.41
CA SER A 76 -7.38 19.33 8.57
C SER A 76 -6.04 19.93 9.00
N GLY A 77 -5.67 21.09 8.43
CA GLY A 77 -4.43 21.81 8.73
C GLY A 77 -3.18 21.20 8.10
N ILE A 78 -3.34 20.38 7.06
CA ILE A 78 -2.23 19.71 6.37
C ILE A 78 -2.04 20.38 5.00
N THR A 79 -0.86 20.96 4.81
CA THR A 79 -0.45 21.51 3.52
C THR A 79 0.26 20.47 2.67
N THR A 80 -0.02 20.45 1.37
CA THR A 80 0.55 19.50 0.42
C THR A 80 1.35 20.21 -0.66
N GLU A 81 2.57 19.75 -0.92
CA GLU A 81 3.44 20.27 -1.97
C GLU A 81 3.92 19.15 -2.89
N PHE A 82 3.84 19.36 -4.20
CA PHE A 82 4.36 18.40 -5.17
C PHE A 82 5.86 18.63 -5.37
N ARG A 83 6.63 17.54 -5.32
CA ARG A 83 8.06 17.55 -5.59
C ARG A 83 8.31 17.12 -7.04
N TYR A 84 8.95 17.97 -7.82
CA TYR A 84 9.26 17.74 -9.22
C TYR A 84 10.73 17.33 -9.40
N ASN A 85 10.99 16.55 -10.44
CA ASN A 85 12.34 16.28 -10.91
C ASN A 85 12.85 17.51 -11.67
N GLY A 86 14.07 17.97 -11.34
CA GLY A 86 14.66 19.16 -11.94
C GLY A 86 14.77 19.09 -13.47
N ASP A 87 15.12 17.91 -14.01
CA ASP A 87 15.45 17.78 -15.44
C ASP A 87 14.24 17.48 -16.33
N THR A 88 13.17 16.90 -15.79
CA THR A 88 12.05 16.34 -16.60
C THR A 88 10.70 16.92 -16.26
N ASN A 89 10.63 17.84 -15.28
CA ASN A 89 9.38 18.39 -14.72
C ASN A 89 8.33 17.33 -14.35
N LYS A 90 8.76 16.07 -14.16
CA LYS A 90 7.90 14.96 -13.74
C LYS A 90 7.79 14.98 -12.23
N ILE A 91 6.59 14.68 -11.71
CA ILE A 91 6.37 14.58 -10.27
C ILE A 91 7.17 13.38 -9.74
N GLN A 92 8.12 13.67 -8.84
CA GLN A 92 8.93 12.67 -8.16
C GLN A 92 8.27 12.21 -6.85
N GLY A 93 7.48 13.09 -6.22
CA GLY A 93 6.80 12.76 -4.98
C GLY A 93 5.91 13.89 -4.46
N ILE A 94 5.45 13.74 -3.24
CA ILE A 94 4.61 14.70 -2.54
C ILE A 94 5.15 14.89 -1.12
N ARG A 95 5.07 16.12 -0.61
CA ARG A 95 5.42 16.53 0.73
C ARG A 95 4.15 16.97 1.47
N PHE A 96 4.06 16.60 2.74
CA PHE A 96 2.96 16.96 3.62
C PHE A 96 3.53 17.74 4.80
N GLU A 97 2.91 18.86 5.13
CA GLU A 97 3.30 19.73 6.23
C GLU A 97 2.15 19.92 7.21
N LYS A 98 2.45 19.80 8.51
CA LYS A 98 1.52 20.06 9.61
C LYS A 98 2.33 20.49 10.84
N ASN A 99 1.84 21.48 11.60
CA ASN A 99 2.48 21.94 12.84
C ASN A 99 4.00 22.23 12.68
N SER A 100 4.39 22.88 11.58
CA SER A 100 5.80 23.17 11.22
C SER A 100 6.69 21.96 10.92
N TYR A 101 6.14 20.75 10.91
CA TYR A 101 6.84 19.53 10.50
C TYR A 101 6.43 19.13 9.09
N ALA A 102 7.43 18.96 8.22
CA ALA A 102 7.22 18.57 6.84
C ALA A 102 7.86 17.21 6.54
N PHE A 103 7.07 16.28 5.98
CA PHE A 103 7.52 14.93 5.64
C PHE A 103 7.20 14.59 4.19
N ASN A 104 8.10 13.86 3.55
CA ASN A 104 7.81 13.26 2.25
C ASN A 104 6.79 12.12 2.42
N GLY A 105 5.85 11.99 1.49
CA GLY A 105 4.81 10.97 1.51
C GLY A 105 5.35 9.57 1.76
N SER A 106 6.40 9.17 1.02
CA SER A 106 7.06 7.86 1.18
C SER A 106 7.79 7.65 2.51
N LYS A 107 8.09 8.74 3.24
CA LYS A 107 8.67 8.67 4.60
C LYS A 107 7.58 8.51 5.66
N ILE A 108 6.37 9.01 5.39
CA ILE A 108 5.19 8.77 6.23
C ILE A 108 4.75 7.31 6.06
N ASP A 109 4.41 6.92 4.84
CA ASP A 109 4.04 5.56 4.49
C ASP A 109 4.19 5.32 2.98
N ARG A 110 4.40 4.07 2.57
CA ARG A 110 4.49 3.74 1.14
C ARG A 110 3.18 4.05 0.40
N THR A 111 2.03 3.89 1.08
CA THR A 111 0.70 4.21 0.53
C THR A 111 0.49 5.70 0.33
N CYS A 112 1.13 6.55 1.13
CA CYS A 112 1.10 8.01 1.02
C CYS A 112 2.03 8.57 -0.07
N SER A 113 2.64 7.73 -0.90
CA SER A 113 3.44 8.20 -2.05
C SER A 113 2.55 8.72 -3.18
N TYR A 114 3.04 9.70 -3.95
CA TYR A 114 2.29 10.31 -5.06
C TYR A 114 1.66 9.26 -5.97
N SER A 115 2.45 8.32 -6.50
CA SER A 115 1.96 7.30 -7.43
C SER A 115 0.91 6.37 -6.82
N LYS A 116 0.93 6.16 -5.50
CA LYS A 116 -0.05 5.30 -4.82
C LYS A 116 -1.36 6.01 -4.55
N ILE A 117 -1.30 7.27 -4.12
CA ILE A 117 -2.47 8.12 -3.96
C ILE A 117 -3.13 8.34 -5.32
N ASP A 118 -2.35 8.70 -6.34
CA ASP A 118 -2.83 8.94 -7.70
C ASP A 118 -3.56 7.71 -8.28
N TYR A 119 -2.96 6.53 -8.10
CA TYR A 119 -3.59 5.27 -8.49
C TYR A 119 -4.92 5.04 -7.78
N GLN A 120 -5.00 5.30 -6.46
CA GLN A 120 -6.22 5.11 -5.69
C GLN A 120 -7.31 6.10 -6.10
N LEU A 121 -6.97 7.37 -6.27
CA LEU A 121 -7.90 8.41 -6.77
C LEU A 121 -8.48 8.02 -8.14
N GLN A 122 -7.65 7.43 -9.01
CA GLN A 122 -8.10 6.93 -10.31
C GLN A 122 -9.05 5.73 -10.18
N GLN A 123 -8.85 4.83 -9.20
CA GLN A 123 -9.80 3.72 -8.94
C GLN A 123 -11.15 4.27 -8.44
N ASN A 124 -11.13 5.15 -7.44
CA ASN A 124 -12.34 5.76 -6.88
C ASN A 124 -13.18 6.47 -7.96
N SER A 125 -12.51 7.12 -8.93
CA SER A 125 -13.17 7.77 -10.06
C SER A 125 -13.83 6.78 -11.03
N ARG A 126 -13.27 5.58 -11.20
CA ARG A 126 -13.79 4.54 -12.11
C ARG A 126 -15.00 3.82 -11.52
N GLU A 127 -14.96 3.49 -10.23
CA GLU A 127 -16.02 2.73 -9.54
C GLU A 127 -17.38 3.44 -9.61
N GLN A 128 -17.41 4.77 -9.55
CA GLN A 128 -18.66 5.53 -9.67
C GLN A 128 -19.21 5.62 -11.10
N GLY A 129 -18.34 5.57 -12.11
CA GLY A 129 -18.77 5.50 -13.51
C GLY A 129 -19.50 4.18 -13.84
N VAL A 130 -19.21 3.12 -13.08
CA VAL A 130 -19.90 1.82 -13.21
C VAL A 130 -21.25 1.83 -12.47
N SER A 131 -21.32 2.45 -11.28
CA SER A 131 -22.57 2.56 -10.51
C SER A 131 -23.64 3.42 -11.20
N ILE A 132 -23.24 4.47 -11.93
CA ILE A 132 -24.16 5.30 -12.72
C ILE A 132 -24.75 4.53 -13.91
N ARG A 133 -24.04 3.53 -14.46
CA ARG A 133 -24.54 2.71 -15.59
C ARG A 133 -25.49 1.60 -15.16
N GLN A 134 -25.38 1.11 -13.93
CA GLN A 134 -26.30 0.09 -13.40
C GLN A 134 -27.63 0.66 -12.91
N SER A 135 -27.71 1.95 -12.60
CA SER A 135 -28.95 2.59 -12.12
C SER A 135 -29.91 3.03 -13.24
N THR A 136 -29.53 2.92 -14.52
CA THR A 136 -30.40 3.23 -15.67
C THR A 136 -31.11 2.02 -16.29
N GLN A 137 -30.96 0.81 -15.72
CA GLN A 137 -31.68 -0.40 -16.19
C GLN A 137 -32.31 -1.13 -15.00
N SER A 138 -33.43 -0.61 -14.49
CA SER A 138 -34.20 -1.32 -13.45
C SER A 138 -35.69 -1.03 -13.51
N HIS A 139 -36.30 -1.02 -14.70
CA HIS A 139 -37.77 -1.12 -14.83
C HIS A 139 -38.14 -1.82 -16.14
N THR A 140 -38.32 -3.14 -16.10
CA THR A 140 -39.49 -3.86 -16.66
C THR A 140 -39.47 -5.30 -16.15
N SER A 141 -40.52 -5.66 -15.39
CA SER A 141 -41.04 -7.02 -15.17
C SER A 141 -41.36 -7.67 -16.53
N GLU A 142 -41.21 -8.98 -16.76
CA GLU A 142 -42.03 -10.10 -16.27
C GLU A 142 -41.38 -11.46 -16.66
N HIS A 143 -41.58 -12.48 -15.82
CA HIS A 143 -41.62 -13.95 -16.04
C HIS A 143 -41.00 -14.63 -17.28
N SER A 144 -40.15 -15.65 -17.05
CA SER A 144 -40.20 -16.97 -17.73
C SER A 144 -39.20 -17.98 -17.13
N ILE A 145 -39.65 -19.22 -16.92
CA ILE A 145 -38.92 -20.36 -16.34
C ILE A 145 -38.33 -21.21 -17.49
N ILE A 146 -37.20 -21.85 -17.21
CA ILE A 146 -36.60 -23.07 -17.82
C ILE A 146 -35.30 -22.84 -18.63
N GLU A 147 -34.25 -23.46 -18.07
CA GLU A 147 -33.01 -24.04 -18.62
C GLU A 147 -32.60 -23.73 -20.07
N THR A 148 -31.33 -23.38 -20.26
CA THR A 148 -30.45 -24.06 -21.23
C THR A 148 -28.98 -23.74 -20.96
N THR A 149 -28.21 -24.82 -20.88
CA THR A 149 -26.75 -24.95 -20.85
C THR A 149 -25.96 -23.93 -21.68
N GLY A 150 -24.96 -23.29 -21.09
CA GLY A 150 -23.94 -22.60 -21.88
C GLY A 150 -23.23 -21.43 -21.21
N ALA A 151 -22.44 -21.68 -20.16
CA ALA A 151 -21.40 -20.75 -19.73
C ALA A 151 -20.23 -21.48 -19.05
N ALA A 152 -19.56 -22.33 -19.84
CA ALA A 152 -18.19 -22.72 -19.56
C ALA A 152 -17.27 -21.51 -19.78
N LEU A 153 -17.05 -20.70 -18.74
CA LEU A 153 -15.87 -19.83 -18.55
C LEU A 153 -16.06 -19.01 -17.26
N GLY A 154 -15.57 -19.51 -16.13
CA GLY A 154 -15.51 -18.68 -14.92
C GLY A 154 -15.17 -19.37 -13.61
N SER A 155 -15.41 -20.68 -13.48
CA SER A 155 -15.08 -21.40 -12.23
C SER A 155 -13.61 -21.80 -12.18
N LEU A 156 -12.75 -20.82 -11.87
CA LEU A 156 -11.36 -21.02 -11.42
C LEU A 156 -11.17 -20.42 -10.02
N PHE A 157 -12.21 -20.40 -9.19
CA PHE A 157 -12.12 -19.95 -7.80
C PHE A 157 -13.16 -20.69 -6.95
N ASP A 158 -13.15 -22.01 -7.00
CA ASP A 158 -13.75 -22.82 -5.94
C ASP A 158 -12.62 -23.55 -5.23
N ILE A 159 -12.04 -22.87 -4.25
CA ILE A 159 -11.18 -23.47 -3.23
C ILE A 159 -11.84 -23.11 -1.91
N GLN A 160 -12.62 -24.04 -1.37
CA GLN A 160 -12.89 -24.07 0.07
C GLN A 160 -11.55 -24.31 0.80
N PRO A 161 -11.20 -23.53 1.82
CA PRO A 161 -10.20 -23.95 2.78
C PRO A 161 -10.90 -24.61 3.97
N GLU A 162 -10.91 -25.94 3.96
CA GLU A 162 -11.09 -26.74 5.17
C GLU A 162 -9.78 -26.66 5.98
N SER A 163 -9.90 -26.17 7.22
CA SER A 163 -8.91 -26.20 8.32
C SER A 163 -7.42 -26.31 7.95
N SER A 164 -6.75 -25.18 7.78
CA SER A 164 -5.29 -25.11 7.92
C SER A 164 -4.87 -23.68 8.23
N ASP A 165 -4.02 -23.53 9.23
CA ASP A 165 -3.47 -22.30 9.79
C ASP A 165 -2.92 -21.36 8.68
N TYR A 166 -3.69 -20.34 8.31
CA TYR A 166 -3.38 -19.41 7.22
C TYR A 166 -2.42 -18.32 7.73
N ASP A 167 -1.11 -18.56 7.56
CA ASP A 167 -0.04 -17.61 7.89
C ASP A 167 0.14 -16.57 6.76
N ALA A 168 -0.48 -15.40 6.93
CA ALA A 168 -0.41 -14.27 5.99
C ALA A 168 1.03 -13.78 5.73
N ASP A 169 1.95 -13.97 6.68
CA ASP A 169 3.33 -13.48 6.58
C ASP A 169 4.16 -14.34 5.63
N GLN A 170 3.89 -15.64 5.53
CA GLN A 170 4.53 -16.53 4.56
C GLN A 170 4.15 -16.14 3.12
N VAL A 171 2.88 -15.80 2.89
CA VAL A 171 2.38 -15.39 1.57
C VAL A 171 3.04 -14.07 1.14
N GLU A 172 3.16 -13.10 2.05
CA GLU A 172 3.78 -11.81 1.72
C GLU A 172 5.30 -11.92 1.51
N TYR A 173 5.99 -12.78 2.27
CA TYR A 173 7.41 -13.07 2.09
C TYR A 173 7.70 -13.73 0.74
N LEU A 174 6.91 -14.74 0.34
CA LEU A 174 7.02 -15.40 -0.97
C LEU A 174 6.70 -14.41 -2.11
N ARG A 175 5.72 -13.52 -1.93
CA ARG A 175 5.40 -12.43 -2.89
C ARG A 175 6.56 -11.46 -3.05
N GLN A 176 7.23 -11.09 -1.97
CA GLN A 176 8.43 -10.24 -2.04
C GLN A 176 9.61 -10.94 -2.74
N GLN A 177 9.75 -12.26 -2.61
CA GLN A 177 10.77 -13.03 -3.33
C GLN A 177 10.46 -13.15 -4.84
N SER A 178 9.21 -13.38 -5.23
CA SER A 178 8.83 -13.54 -6.65
C SER A 178 8.97 -12.23 -7.45
N LEU A 179 8.70 -11.09 -6.83
CA LEU A 179 8.92 -9.76 -7.44
C LEU A 179 10.40 -9.44 -7.69
N LYS A 180 11.32 -10.03 -6.91
CA LYS A 180 12.77 -9.84 -7.08
C LYS A 180 13.35 -10.75 -8.17
N LYS A 181 12.82 -11.97 -8.34
CA LYS A 181 13.25 -12.90 -9.42
C LYS A 181 12.86 -12.40 -10.82
N LYS A 182 11.76 -11.64 -10.96
CA LYS A 182 11.32 -11.05 -12.25
C LYS A 182 12.17 -9.86 -12.73
N LYS A 183 13.15 -9.38 -11.96
CA LYS A 183 14.02 -8.23 -12.31
C LYS A 183 15.42 -8.60 -12.83
N LYS A 184 15.62 -9.81 -13.38
CA LYS A 184 16.82 -10.12 -14.16
C LYS A 184 16.46 -10.66 -15.52
N ARG A 185 16.45 -9.75 -16.52
CA ARG A 185 17.04 -9.91 -17.87
C ARG A 185 16.63 -8.73 -18.77
N LYS A 186 17.44 -7.68 -18.79
CA LYS A 186 17.71 -6.93 -20.03
C LYS A 186 19.23 -6.76 -20.10
N GLY A 187 19.80 -7.32 -21.15
CA GLY A 187 21.23 -7.51 -21.33
C GLY A 187 21.97 -6.18 -21.42
N PHE A 188 23.18 -6.19 -20.85
CA PHE A 188 24.25 -5.29 -21.23
C PHE A 188 24.71 -5.73 -22.63
N ARG A 189 24.73 -4.83 -23.60
CA ARG A 189 25.48 -5.01 -24.85
C ARG A 189 26.52 -3.89 -24.89
N ILE A 190 27.77 -4.31 -25.05
CA ILE A 190 28.98 -3.52 -25.26
C ILE A 190 28.81 -2.70 -26.54
#